data_AF-A0A0A1P3D5-F1
#
_entry.id   AF-A0A0A1P3D5-F1
#
_cell.length_a   1.000
_cell.length_b   1.000
_cell.length_c   1.000
_cell.angle_alpha   90.00
_cell.angle_beta   90.00
_cell.angle_gamma   90.00
#
_symmetry.space_group_name_H-M   'P 1'
#
loop_
_entity.id
_entity.type
_entity.pdbx_description
1 polymer ?
#
loop_
_entity_poly.entity_id
_entity_poly.type
_entity_poly.pdbx_seq_one_letter_code
_entity_poly.pdbx_strand_id
1 'polypeptide(L)'
;MDEITHSTIHRHDTNESKVIAGSYTEHVHDIGGKDRSHIPEHLRIPVPDQEKAAPTFFSKVGGKINSFCSKFIFSPSMKIIRFLQRRTNLTFWIVLAMVIGILIGRFAPAAGKEIKPLGDAFIQMIKIIIVPLVFSVLVIGIAGHGDDIAKVGKLAIKTIIYFEVVTTLALAVGLIMANIIKPGAGVILPVGQDTSAVQEMANKEKTSITWSGEMFLIIPESFFKAAVENKVLAIVFCAVMFSCAMMKADKKSKKVMLEINEALSQVMFKFVGLVMNYAPIGIGAALAATVGANGISVLANLGKLIGCVYASLVIFLIVILVPIMLVCRIPVIGFFKAIGQPWLLAFSSASSESALPLAFERMREFGCPNSLTGFVIPW
;
A
#
# COMPACT_ATOMS: atom_id res chain seq x y z
N MET A 1 -22.01 -67.96 -32.40
CA MET A 1 -20.61 -68.32 -32.58
C MET A 1 -19.73 -67.37 -31.79
N ASP A 2 -19.58 -67.42 -30.46
CA ASP A 2 -20.24 -68.13 -29.35
C ASP A 2 -19.76 -67.46 -28.04
N GLU A 3 -20.66 -67.41 -27.03
CA GLU A 3 -20.47 -67.66 -25.57
C GLU A 3 -19.27 -66.99 -24.83
N ILE A 4 -19.39 -66.13 -23.80
CA ILE A 4 -20.03 -66.27 -22.45
C ILE A 4 -19.87 -67.70 -21.89
N THR A 5 -19.12 -68.02 -20.82
CA THR A 5 -19.51 -67.84 -19.39
C THR A 5 -18.57 -68.66 -18.47
N HIS A 6 -18.57 -68.35 -17.16
CA HIS A 6 -18.18 -69.15 -15.97
C HIS A 6 -16.69 -69.18 -15.56
N SER A 7 -16.31 -69.17 -14.27
CA SER A 7 -17.04 -69.52 -13.05
C SER A 7 -16.57 -68.75 -11.79
N THR A 8 -17.42 -68.85 -10.78
CA THR A 8 -17.40 -68.24 -9.45
C THR A 8 -16.68 -69.12 -8.40
N ILE A 9 -16.23 -68.50 -7.29
CA ILE A 9 -16.35 -68.94 -5.87
C ILE A 9 -15.16 -69.62 -5.10
N HIS A 10 -14.88 -69.00 -3.92
CA HIS A 10 -14.32 -69.46 -2.61
C HIS A 10 -12.85 -69.90 -2.46
N ARG A 11 -12.19 -69.83 -1.28
CA ARG A 11 -12.17 -69.02 -0.02
C ARG A 11 -11.03 -69.61 0.85
N HIS A 12 -10.47 -68.81 1.77
CA HIS A 12 -9.82 -69.12 3.06
C HIS A 12 -8.27 -69.04 3.26
N ASP A 13 -7.93 -68.13 4.20
CA ASP A 13 -6.92 -68.05 5.27
C ASP A 13 -5.43 -68.34 5.00
N THR A 14 -4.47 -67.54 5.47
CA THR A 14 -4.20 -67.14 6.88
C THR A 14 -3.15 -66.00 6.93
N ASN A 15 -3.29 -65.07 7.91
CA ASN A 15 -2.28 -64.49 8.83
C ASN A 15 -0.80 -64.35 8.37
N GLU A 16 0.01 -63.29 8.54
CA GLU A 16 0.12 -62.04 9.33
C GLU A 16 1.09 -61.12 8.52
N SER A 17 1.03 -59.79 8.49
CA SER A 17 1.58 -58.93 9.54
C SER A 17 1.63 -57.44 9.08
N LYS A 18 1.09 -56.57 9.94
CA LYS A 18 1.54 -55.22 10.32
C LYS A 18 1.76 -54.06 9.30
N VAL A 19 0.85 -53.09 9.51
CA VAL A 19 1.03 -51.63 9.72
C VAL A 19 1.02 -50.69 8.50
N ILE A 20 0.12 -49.72 8.66
CA ILE A 20 -0.47 -48.74 7.75
C ILE A 20 0.19 -47.37 7.94
N ALA A 21 0.35 -46.61 6.85
CA ALA A 21 -0.19 -45.25 6.66
C ALA A 21 0.33 -44.73 5.31
N GLY A 22 -0.48 -44.42 4.29
CA GLY A 22 -1.89 -44.03 4.27
C GLY A 22 -2.01 -42.74 3.47
N SER A 23 -2.05 -42.86 2.14
CA SER A 23 -2.36 -41.80 1.17
C SER A 23 -3.83 -41.88 0.73
N TYR A 24 -4.29 -40.82 0.05
CA TYR A 24 -5.56 -40.63 -0.69
C TYR A 24 -6.71 -39.95 0.09
N THR A 25 -7.07 -38.69 -0.22
CA THR A 25 -8.05 -38.19 -1.27
C THR A 25 -9.45 -38.79 -1.05
N GLU A 26 -10.57 -38.06 -1.03
CA GLU A 26 -11.03 -36.98 -1.92
C GLU A 26 -12.40 -36.41 -1.41
N HIS A 27 -12.81 -35.29 -2.02
CA HIS A 27 -14.17 -34.73 -2.18
C HIS A 27 -15.05 -34.32 -0.98
N VAL A 28 -15.17 -32.99 -0.82
CA VAL A 28 -16.25 -32.33 -0.07
C VAL A 28 -17.30 -31.85 -1.07
N HIS A 29 -18.44 -32.55 -1.13
CA HIS A 29 -19.68 -31.97 -1.60
C HIS A 29 -20.67 -31.93 -0.43
N ASP A 30 -21.21 -30.74 -0.25
CA ASP A 30 -22.04 -30.26 0.84
C ASP A 30 -23.42 -30.94 0.90
N ILE A 31 -23.83 -31.38 2.10
CA ILE A 31 -25.25 -31.50 2.45
C ILE A 31 -25.40 -31.17 3.93
N GLY A 32 -25.92 -29.98 4.22
CA GLY A 32 -26.50 -29.66 5.51
C GLY A 32 -27.61 -30.64 5.85
N GLY A 33 -27.49 -31.30 7.00
CA GLY A 33 -28.48 -32.28 7.43
C GLY A 33 -28.06 -32.96 8.72
N LYS A 34 -28.94 -32.91 9.70
CA LYS A 34 -28.72 -33.18 11.13
C LYS A 34 -28.78 -34.68 11.47
N ASP A 35 -28.25 -35.55 10.62
CA ASP A 35 -28.33 -37.01 10.82
C ASP A 35 -26.94 -37.65 10.70
N ARG A 36 -26.43 -38.18 11.82
CA ARG A 36 -25.16 -38.91 11.93
C ARG A 36 -25.38 -40.29 12.56
N SER A 37 -26.50 -40.92 12.20
CA SER A 37 -26.83 -42.30 12.60
C SER A 37 -25.83 -43.36 12.10
N HIS A 38 -25.01 -43.01 11.11
CA HIS A 38 -24.06 -43.91 10.42
C HIS A 38 -22.66 -43.95 11.06
N ILE A 39 -22.42 -43.19 12.15
CA ILE A 39 -21.13 -43.20 12.87
C ILE A 39 -21.22 -44.16 14.07
N PRO A 40 -20.34 -45.17 14.18
CA PRO A 40 -20.33 -46.11 15.30
C PRO A 40 -20.08 -45.40 16.63
N GLU A 41 -20.78 -45.85 17.68
CA GLU A 41 -20.99 -45.14 18.95
C GLU A 41 -19.70 -44.75 19.68
N HIS A 42 -18.63 -45.54 19.53
CA HIS A 42 -17.33 -45.32 20.15
C HIS A 42 -16.48 -44.19 19.52
N LEU A 43 -16.92 -43.61 18.38
CA LEU A 43 -16.21 -42.50 17.71
C LEU A 43 -16.91 -41.14 17.85
N ARG A 44 -17.98 -41.04 18.66
CA ARG A 44 -18.69 -39.77 18.93
C ARG A 44 -17.95 -38.98 20.01
N ILE A 45 -17.32 -37.89 19.61
CA ILE A 45 -16.73 -36.92 20.55
C ILE A 45 -17.87 -36.07 21.14
N PRO A 46 -18.00 -35.93 22.47
CA PRO A 46 -19.01 -35.07 23.07
C PRO A 46 -18.70 -33.59 22.80
N VAL A 47 -19.71 -32.85 22.32
CA VAL A 47 -19.65 -31.38 22.17
C VAL A 47 -19.95 -30.75 23.54
N PRO A 48 -19.19 -29.76 24.02
CA PRO A 48 -19.52 -29.07 25.26
C PRO A 48 -20.81 -28.26 25.10
N ASP A 49 -21.72 -28.37 26.07
CA ASP A 49 -22.98 -27.63 26.13
C ASP A 49 -22.74 -26.11 26.12
N GLN A 50 -23.13 -25.47 25.02
CA GLN A 50 -23.32 -24.01 24.94
C GLN A 50 -24.74 -23.68 25.44
N GLU A 51 -24.88 -23.25 26.70
CA GLU A 51 -25.77 -22.14 27.13
C GLU A 51 -25.94 -22.10 28.67
N LYS A 52 -25.40 -21.05 29.31
CA LYS A 52 -26.01 -20.38 30.47
C LYS A 52 -25.73 -18.86 30.39
N ALA A 53 -26.78 -18.07 30.21
CA ALA A 53 -26.83 -16.60 30.34
C ALA A 53 -26.58 -16.17 31.82
N ALA A 54 -26.18 -14.97 32.25
CA ALA A 54 -25.97 -13.60 31.75
C ALA A 54 -25.00 -12.84 32.75
N PRO A 55 -24.59 -11.55 32.58
CA PRO A 55 -25.50 -10.43 32.88
C PRO A 55 -25.43 -9.21 31.94
N THR A 56 -26.59 -8.57 31.88
CA THR A 56 -26.99 -7.35 31.18
C THR A 56 -26.34 -6.08 31.73
N PHE A 57 -25.14 -5.73 31.22
CA PHE A 57 -24.59 -4.37 31.39
C PHE A 57 -24.19 -3.71 30.07
N PHE A 58 -23.72 -4.48 29.09
CA PHE A 58 -23.26 -3.94 27.79
C PHE A 58 -24.37 -3.60 26.79
N SER A 59 -25.60 -4.11 26.94
CA SER A 59 -26.69 -3.79 25.99
C SER A 59 -27.26 -2.38 26.16
N LYS A 60 -27.13 -1.79 27.36
CA LYS A 60 -27.70 -0.47 27.67
C LYS A 60 -26.80 0.70 27.21
N VAL A 61 -25.50 0.47 27.05
CA VAL A 61 -24.54 1.46 26.54
C VAL A 61 -24.49 1.45 25.01
N GLY A 62 -24.61 0.28 24.38
CA GLY A 62 -24.68 0.16 22.90
C GLY A 62 -25.94 0.77 22.29
N GLY A 63 -27.07 0.73 22.99
CA GLY A 63 -28.34 1.31 22.50
C GLY A 63 -28.35 2.84 22.44
N LYS A 64 -27.63 3.52 23.34
CA LYS A 64 -27.56 5.00 23.36
C LYS A 64 -26.64 5.57 22.29
N ILE A 65 -25.56 4.86 21.96
CA ILE A 65 -24.61 5.27 20.90
C ILE A 65 -25.24 5.08 19.52
N ASN A 66 -26.02 4.01 19.31
CA ASN A 66 -26.67 3.74 18.02
C ASN A 66 -27.81 4.73 17.71
N SER A 67 -28.52 5.21 18.74
CA SER A 67 -29.56 6.24 18.60
C SER A 67 -28.99 7.64 18.29
N PHE A 68 -27.83 7.98 18.85
CA PHE A 68 -27.18 9.27 18.60
C PHE A 68 -26.47 9.32 17.23
N CYS A 69 -25.84 8.21 16.82
CA CYS A 69 -25.15 8.10 15.54
C CYS A 69 -26.12 8.01 14.35
N SER A 70 -27.26 7.34 14.49
CA SER A 70 -28.25 7.20 13.41
C SER A 70 -29.03 8.50 13.11
N LYS A 71 -29.24 9.37 14.11
CA LYS A 71 -29.96 10.64 13.89
C LYS A 71 -29.11 11.75 13.26
N PHE A 72 -27.79 11.73 13.43
CA PHE A 72 -26.91 12.75 12.84
C PHE A 72 -26.38 12.36 11.44
N ILE A 73 -26.39 11.06 11.09
CA ILE A 73 -25.90 10.55 9.79
C ILE A 73 -27.00 10.54 8.71
N PHE A 74 -28.28 10.58 9.08
CA PHE A 74 -29.41 10.54 8.15
C PHE A 74 -30.00 11.95 7.89
N SER A 75 -29.23 12.80 7.21
CA SER A 75 -29.72 14.08 6.69
C SER A 75 -29.69 14.09 5.15
N PRO A 76 -30.42 15.00 4.47
CA PRO A 76 -30.46 15.16 3.01
C PRO A 76 -29.07 15.30 2.33
N SER A 77 -28.00 15.50 3.09
CA SER A 77 -26.60 15.52 2.65
C SER A 77 -26.17 14.25 1.91
N MET A 78 -26.59 13.06 2.33
CA MET A 78 -26.21 11.79 1.67
C MET A 78 -26.79 11.64 0.26
N LYS A 79 -27.98 12.20 0.00
CA LYS A 79 -28.57 12.21 -1.35
C LYS A 79 -27.82 13.18 -2.27
N ILE A 80 -27.37 14.32 -1.74
CA ILE A 80 -26.53 15.29 -2.45
C ILE A 80 -25.14 14.72 -2.73
N ILE A 81 -24.51 14.06 -1.75
CA ILE A 81 -23.21 13.37 -1.92
C ILE A 81 -23.31 12.31 -3.01
N ARG A 82 -24.33 11.42 -2.98
CA ARG A 82 -24.53 10.40 -4.02
C ARG A 82 -24.87 10.99 -5.39
N PHE A 83 -25.57 12.13 -5.43
CA PHE A 83 -25.88 12.85 -6.68
C PHE A 83 -24.64 13.51 -7.29
N LEU A 84 -23.78 14.16 -6.47
CA LEU A 84 -22.49 14.67 -6.91
C LEU A 84 -21.54 13.53 -7.31
N GLN A 85 -21.52 12.43 -6.57
CA GLN A 85 -20.67 11.27 -6.83
C GLN A 85 -20.95 10.59 -8.18
N ARG A 86 -22.16 10.73 -8.73
CA ARG A 86 -22.50 10.31 -10.10
C ARG A 86 -21.97 11.24 -11.20
N ARG A 87 -21.52 12.45 -10.86
CA ARG A 87 -21.08 13.51 -11.80
C ARG A 87 -19.63 13.98 -11.60
N THR A 88 -18.95 13.62 -10.50
CA THR A 88 -17.61 14.16 -10.16
C THR A 88 -16.55 13.08 -9.96
N ASN A 89 -15.37 13.28 -10.55
CA ASN A 89 -14.18 12.44 -10.35
C ASN A 89 -13.70 12.42 -8.90
N LEU A 90 -13.10 11.31 -8.44
CA LEU A 90 -12.49 11.16 -7.10
C LEU A 90 -11.53 12.30 -6.75
N THR A 91 -10.78 12.79 -7.76
CA THR A 91 -9.92 13.96 -7.69
C THR A 91 -10.63 15.20 -7.14
N PHE A 92 -11.88 15.45 -7.55
CA PHE A 92 -12.66 16.58 -7.07
C PHE A 92 -13.00 16.47 -5.59
N TRP A 93 -13.37 15.26 -5.12
CA TRP A 93 -13.65 15.01 -3.71
C TRP A 93 -12.42 15.17 -2.84
N ILE A 94 -11.25 14.72 -3.32
CA ILE A 94 -9.98 14.93 -2.62
C ILE A 94 -9.70 16.42 -2.47
N VAL A 95 -9.77 17.20 -3.57
CA VAL A 95 -9.53 18.64 -3.54
C VAL A 95 -10.52 19.36 -2.62
N LEU A 96 -11.81 19.03 -2.69
CA LEU A 96 -12.82 19.60 -1.81
C LEU A 96 -12.53 19.27 -0.34
N ALA A 97 -12.16 18.04 -0.03
CA ALA A 97 -11.83 17.63 1.32
C ALA A 97 -10.56 18.29 1.85
N MET A 98 -9.56 18.54 0.99
CA MET A 98 -8.38 19.33 1.36
C MET A 98 -8.76 20.75 1.77
N VAL A 99 -9.60 21.43 0.96
CA VAL A 99 -10.06 22.79 1.26
C VAL A 99 -10.83 22.81 2.58
N ILE A 100 -11.77 21.87 2.78
CA ILE A 100 -12.52 21.76 4.03
C ILE A 100 -11.58 21.50 5.22
N GLY A 101 -10.60 20.61 5.06
CA GLY A 101 -9.60 20.32 6.08
C GLY A 101 -8.81 21.55 6.51
N ILE A 102 -8.33 22.34 5.55
CA ILE A 102 -7.61 23.60 5.81
C ILE A 102 -8.51 24.59 6.56
N LEU A 103 -9.78 24.73 6.16
CA LEU A 103 -10.73 25.61 6.84
C LEU A 103 -10.98 25.18 8.29
N ILE A 104 -11.17 23.88 8.54
CA ILE A 104 -11.32 23.33 9.89
C ILE A 104 -10.07 23.60 10.73
N GLY A 105 -8.88 23.32 10.19
CA GLY A 105 -7.61 23.57 10.88
C GLY A 105 -7.41 25.05 11.23
N ARG A 106 -7.91 25.98 10.39
CA ARG A 106 -7.77 27.43 10.60
C ARG A 106 -8.78 28.01 11.59
N PHE A 107 -10.05 27.60 11.52
CA PHE A 107 -11.13 28.17 12.31
C PHE A 107 -11.38 27.41 13.63
N ALA A 108 -11.06 26.12 13.67
CA ALA A 108 -11.24 25.25 14.83
C ALA A 108 -10.00 24.35 15.04
N PRO A 109 -8.84 24.91 15.44
CA PRO A 109 -7.59 24.16 15.55
C PRO A 109 -7.66 23.01 16.57
N ALA A 110 -8.46 23.15 17.64
CA ALA A 110 -8.72 22.07 18.59
C ALA A 110 -9.43 20.89 17.92
N ALA A 111 -10.48 21.15 17.14
CA ALA A 111 -11.17 20.11 16.37
C ALA A 111 -10.27 19.48 15.31
N GLY A 112 -9.38 20.25 14.68
CA GLY A 112 -8.37 19.77 13.73
C GLY A 112 -7.43 18.71 14.35
N LYS A 113 -7.02 18.88 15.60
CA LYS A 113 -6.18 17.90 16.32
C LYS A 113 -6.96 16.63 16.65
N GLU A 114 -8.20 16.74 17.08
CA GLU A 114 -9.07 15.60 17.42
C GLU A 114 -9.41 14.71 16.22
N ILE A 115 -9.44 15.26 15.00
CA ILE A 115 -9.70 14.47 13.79
C ILE A 115 -8.45 13.79 13.21
N LYS A 116 -7.25 14.04 13.76
CA LYS A 116 -5.99 13.40 13.31
C LYS A 116 -6.06 11.87 13.20
N PRO A 117 -6.69 11.12 14.14
CA PRO A 117 -6.76 9.66 14.05
C PRO A 117 -7.42 9.17 12.75
N LEU A 118 -8.30 9.95 12.15
CA LEU A 118 -8.97 9.63 10.89
C LEU A 118 -7.98 9.68 9.70
N GLY A 119 -7.05 10.62 9.72
CA GLY A 119 -5.94 10.70 8.77
C GLY A 119 -4.91 9.57 9.00
N ASP A 120 -4.54 9.33 10.26
CA ASP A 120 -3.59 8.27 10.61
C ASP A 120 -4.14 6.87 10.21
N ALA A 121 -5.42 6.62 10.45
CA ALA A 121 -6.09 5.39 10.05
C ALA A 121 -6.04 5.17 8.54
N PHE A 122 -6.25 6.23 7.75
CA PHE A 122 -6.13 6.15 6.29
C PHE A 122 -4.71 5.79 5.84
N ILE A 123 -3.68 6.41 6.44
CA ILE A 123 -2.29 6.06 6.14
C ILE A 123 -1.98 4.61 6.52
N GLN A 124 -2.50 4.12 7.66
CA GLN A 124 -2.34 2.72 8.05
C GLN A 124 -3.03 1.76 7.08
N MET A 125 -4.23 2.08 6.59
CA MET A 125 -4.91 1.28 5.55
C MET A 125 -4.04 1.17 4.30
N ILE A 126 -3.36 2.23 3.90
CA ILE A 126 -2.45 2.19 2.76
C ILE A 126 -1.23 1.30 3.04
N LYS A 127 -0.61 1.43 4.22
CA LYS A 127 0.58 0.64 4.59
C LYS A 127 0.34 -0.87 4.50
N ILE A 128 -0.86 -1.33 4.90
CA ILE A 128 -1.26 -2.74 4.80
C ILE A 128 -1.25 -3.25 3.34
N ILE A 129 -1.52 -2.39 2.37
CA ILE A 129 -1.54 -2.74 0.95
C ILE A 129 -0.13 -2.84 0.36
N ILE A 130 0.79 -1.96 0.79
CA ILE A 130 2.10 -1.79 0.14
C ILE A 130 2.86 -3.12 0.06
N VAL A 131 2.99 -3.83 1.17
CA VAL A 131 3.82 -5.05 1.24
C VAL A 131 3.34 -6.16 0.30
N PRO A 132 2.09 -6.66 0.39
CA PRO A 132 1.62 -7.72 -0.51
C PRO A 132 1.54 -7.26 -1.97
N LEU A 133 1.21 -5.99 -2.23
CA LEU A 133 1.15 -5.46 -3.58
C LEU A 133 2.55 -5.38 -4.23
N VAL A 134 3.51 -4.75 -3.56
CA VAL A 134 4.88 -4.60 -4.09
C VAL A 134 5.53 -5.96 -4.30
N PHE A 135 5.41 -6.87 -3.31
CA PHE A 135 5.95 -8.22 -3.43
C PHE A 135 5.36 -8.96 -4.64
N SER A 136 4.02 -9.04 -4.74
CA SER A 136 3.37 -9.79 -5.82
C SER A 136 3.68 -9.21 -7.20
N VAL A 137 3.63 -7.89 -7.38
CA VAL A 137 3.89 -7.25 -8.67
C VAL A 137 5.36 -7.42 -9.09
N LEU A 138 6.31 -7.33 -8.15
CA LEU A 138 7.73 -7.59 -8.45
C LEU A 138 7.98 -9.02 -8.88
N VAL A 139 7.38 -9.99 -8.17
CA VAL A 139 7.52 -11.40 -8.50
C VAL A 139 6.99 -11.72 -9.89
N ILE A 140 5.78 -11.23 -10.22
CA ILE A 140 5.21 -11.36 -11.57
C ILE A 140 6.13 -10.67 -12.58
N GLY A 141 6.66 -9.51 -12.24
CA GLY A 141 7.47 -8.71 -13.15
C GLY A 141 8.76 -9.37 -13.57
N ILE A 142 9.48 -9.94 -12.60
CA ILE A 142 10.79 -10.57 -12.80
C ILE A 142 10.62 -12.02 -13.29
N ALA A 143 9.85 -12.84 -12.57
CA ALA A 143 9.74 -14.27 -12.85
C ALA A 143 8.77 -14.61 -14.01
N GLY A 144 7.84 -13.71 -14.36
CA GLY A 144 6.88 -13.89 -15.45
C GLY A 144 7.51 -13.83 -16.85
N HIS A 145 8.63 -13.14 -17.03
CA HIS A 145 9.34 -13.01 -18.32
C HIS A 145 10.36 -14.13 -18.53
N GLY A 146 9.91 -15.36 -18.27
CA GLY A 146 10.64 -16.52 -17.77
C GLY A 146 11.95 -16.99 -18.39
N ASP A 147 12.52 -16.36 -19.41
CA ASP A 147 13.70 -16.88 -20.14
C ASP A 147 14.84 -15.86 -20.35
N ASP A 148 14.67 -14.59 -19.96
CA ASP A 148 15.66 -13.55 -20.28
C ASP A 148 16.01 -12.64 -19.09
N ILE A 149 16.65 -13.23 -18.07
CA ILE A 149 17.21 -12.51 -16.90
C ILE A 149 18.08 -11.33 -17.35
N ALA A 150 18.80 -11.50 -18.47
CA ALA A 150 19.65 -10.45 -19.03
C ALA A 150 18.85 -9.21 -19.45
N LYS A 151 17.61 -9.36 -19.95
CA LYS A 151 16.73 -8.22 -20.26
C LYS A 151 16.26 -7.49 -19.00
N VAL A 152 15.89 -8.22 -17.95
CA VAL A 152 15.45 -7.63 -16.67
C VAL A 152 16.61 -6.88 -16.00
N GLY A 153 17.82 -7.46 -15.99
CA GLY A 153 19.02 -6.80 -15.46
C GLY A 153 19.39 -5.53 -16.24
N LYS A 154 19.31 -5.54 -17.57
CA LYS A 154 19.53 -4.34 -18.40
C LYS A 154 18.52 -3.23 -18.11
N LEU A 155 17.25 -3.60 -17.91
CA LEU A 155 16.20 -2.66 -17.54
C LEU A 155 16.46 -2.05 -16.16
N ALA A 156 16.91 -2.85 -15.19
CA ALA A 156 17.27 -2.39 -13.86
C ALA A 156 18.40 -1.36 -13.89
N ILE A 157 19.49 -1.66 -14.60
CA ILE A 157 20.63 -0.75 -14.75
C ILE A 157 20.19 0.56 -15.44
N LYS A 158 19.38 0.48 -16.51
CA LYS A 158 18.86 1.66 -17.19
C LYS A 158 18.01 2.53 -16.26
N THR A 159 17.22 1.90 -15.39
CA THR A 159 16.38 2.58 -14.40
C THR A 159 17.23 3.28 -13.33
N ILE A 160 18.24 2.60 -12.79
CA ILE A 160 19.17 3.18 -11.80
C ILE A 160 19.92 4.39 -12.38
N ILE A 161 20.49 4.26 -13.58
CA ILE A 161 21.18 5.37 -14.25
C ILE A 161 20.23 6.55 -14.49
N TYR A 162 19.01 6.26 -14.94
CA TYR A 162 18.00 7.29 -15.15
C TYR A 162 17.66 8.01 -13.84
N PHE A 163 17.40 7.28 -12.76
CA PHE A 163 17.11 7.87 -11.45
C PHE A 163 18.26 8.72 -10.96
N GLU A 164 19.49 8.22 -10.99
CA GLU A 164 20.68 8.94 -10.53
C GLU A 164 20.89 10.25 -11.28
N VAL A 165 20.75 10.23 -12.61
CA VAL A 165 20.89 11.43 -13.44
C VAL A 165 19.78 12.43 -13.12
N VAL A 166 18.52 11.98 -13.06
CA VAL A 166 17.37 12.87 -12.84
C VAL A 166 17.35 13.46 -11.42
N THR A 167 17.71 12.69 -10.39
CA THR A 167 17.83 13.18 -9.01
C THR A 167 18.99 14.16 -8.86
N THR A 168 20.14 13.89 -9.49
CA THR A 168 21.27 14.83 -9.51
C THR A 168 20.87 16.16 -10.14
N LEU A 169 20.15 16.13 -11.27
CA LEU A 169 19.66 17.36 -11.88
C LEU A 169 18.59 18.05 -11.01
N ALA A 170 17.73 17.29 -10.31
CA ALA A 170 16.76 17.86 -9.37
C ALA A 170 17.46 18.60 -8.22
N LEU A 171 18.51 17.99 -7.64
CA LEU A 171 19.34 18.60 -6.61
C LEU A 171 20.04 19.86 -7.13
N ALA A 172 20.57 19.84 -8.36
CA ALA A 172 21.19 21.00 -8.97
C ALA A 172 20.20 22.17 -9.13
N VAL A 173 18.99 21.92 -9.64
CA VAL A 173 17.93 22.94 -9.76
C VAL A 173 17.54 23.49 -8.38
N GLY A 174 17.33 22.62 -7.40
CA GLY A 174 17.00 23.02 -6.03
C GLY A 174 18.09 23.88 -5.40
N LEU A 175 19.36 23.50 -5.58
CA LEU A 175 20.52 24.24 -5.07
C LEU A 175 20.65 25.61 -5.74
N ILE A 176 20.48 25.69 -7.06
CA ILE A 176 20.50 26.97 -7.80
C ILE A 176 19.40 27.90 -7.28
N MET A 177 18.17 27.40 -7.16
CA MET A 177 17.04 28.19 -6.66
C MET A 177 17.23 28.65 -5.21
N ALA A 178 17.73 27.78 -4.34
CA ALA A 178 18.04 28.13 -2.95
C ALA A 178 19.10 29.23 -2.85
N ASN A 179 20.15 29.17 -3.69
CA ASN A 179 21.20 30.18 -3.75
C ASN A 179 20.72 31.54 -4.28
N ILE A 180 19.75 31.54 -5.20
CA ILE A 180 19.16 32.77 -5.74
C ILE A 180 18.18 33.39 -4.74
N ILE A 181 17.21 32.61 -4.25
CA ILE A 181 16.11 33.13 -3.43
C ILE A 181 16.55 33.44 -2.00
N LYS A 182 17.57 32.71 -1.50
CA LYS A 182 18.08 32.80 -0.12
C LYS A 182 16.93 32.85 0.89
N PRO A 183 16.12 31.79 0.99
CA PRO A 183 14.88 31.80 1.78
C PRO A 183 15.12 32.00 3.28
N GLY A 184 16.34 31.77 3.77
CA GLY A 184 16.74 32.03 5.17
C GLY A 184 17.23 33.46 5.46
N ALA A 185 17.48 34.28 4.43
CA ALA A 185 17.90 35.66 4.65
C ALA A 185 16.72 36.49 5.19
N GLY A 186 16.83 36.91 6.47
CA GLY A 186 15.81 37.68 7.18
C GLY A 186 14.94 36.86 8.15
N VAL A 187 15.21 35.56 8.35
CA VAL A 187 14.57 34.78 9.41
C VAL A 187 15.18 35.18 10.74
N ILE A 188 14.49 36.02 11.49
CA ILE A 188 14.83 36.35 12.88
C ILE A 188 14.36 35.16 13.72
N LEU A 189 15.28 34.25 14.03
CA LEU A 189 15.01 33.20 15.02
C LEU A 189 14.74 33.90 16.37
N PRO A 190 13.61 33.63 17.05
CA PRO A 190 13.35 34.20 18.36
C PRO A 190 14.49 33.83 19.30
N VAL A 191 15.32 34.80 19.66
CA VAL A 191 16.43 34.60 20.58
C VAL A 191 15.81 34.26 21.95
N GLY A 192 15.88 32.99 22.36
CA GLY A 192 15.37 32.53 23.66
C GLY A 192 14.44 31.30 23.65
N GLN A 193 14.15 30.67 22.50
CA GLN A 193 13.58 29.31 22.49
C GLN A 193 14.69 28.25 22.40
N ASP A 194 14.53 27.17 23.19
CA ASP A 194 15.40 26.01 23.27
C ASP A 194 15.84 25.49 21.88
N THR A 195 17.04 25.87 21.44
CA THR A 195 17.67 25.34 20.22
C THR A 195 18.22 23.92 20.41
N SER A 196 18.05 23.36 21.60
CA SER A 196 18.42 21.99 21.98
C SER A 196 17.77 20.96 21.05
N ALA A 197 16.51 21.14 20.63
CA ALA A 197 15.86 20.26 19.65
C ALA A 197 16.48 20.33 18.23
N VAL A 198 16.99 21.51 17.83
CA VAL A 198 17.68 21.69 16.53
C VAL A 198 19.08 21.10 16.59
N GLN A 199 19.79 21.25 17.72
CA GLN A 199 21.09 20.61 17.96
C GLN A 199 20.96 19.08 18.07
N GLU A 200 19.88 18.55 18.64
CA GLU A 200 19.61 17.12 18.70
C GLU A 200 19.28 16.53 17.31
N MET A 201 18.52 17.25 16.47
CA MET A 201 18.32 16.88 15.06
C MET A 201 19.62 16.94 14.25
N ALA A 202 20.43 17.99 14.42
CA ALA A 202 21.73 18.10 13.75
C ALA A 202 22.72 17.02 14.21
N ASN A 203 22.63 16.55 15.46
CA ASN A 203 23.45 15.46 15.97
C ASN A 203 22.93 14.07 15.52
N LYS A 204 21.62 13.90 15.26
CA LYS A 204 21.08 12.71 14.59
C LYS A 204 21.54 12.58 13.14
N GLU A 205 21.75 13.69 12.43
CA GLU A 205 22.30 13.68 11.06
C GLU A 205 23.83 13.49 11.00
N LYS A 206 24.55 13.70 12.11
CA LYS A 206 25.96 13.30 12.26
C LYS A 206 26.15 11.80 12.50
N THR A 207 25.14 10.97 12.23
CA THR A 207 25.33 9.53 12.19
C THR A 207 26.22 9.24 10.98
N SER A 208 27.48 8.90 11.25
CA SER A 208 28.43 8.48 10.22
C SER A 208 27.78 7.42 9.35
N ILE A 209 27.49 7.75 8.09
CA ILE A 209 27.05 6.80 7.07
C ILE A 209 28.14 5.73 7.00
N THR A 210 27.90 4.63 7.70
CA THR A 210 28.85 3.53 7.77
C THR A 210 28.39 2.55 6.71
N TRP A 211 29.29 2.18 5.79
CA TRP A 211 28.98 1.31 4.67
C TRP A 211 28.29 0.00 5.11
N SER A 212 28.64 -0.53 6.28
CA SER A 212 27.97 -1.68 6.88
C SER A 212 26.51 -1.40 7.25
N GLY A 213 26.20 -0.24 7.84
CA GLY A 213 24.84 0.14 8.24
C GLY A 213 23.87 0.25 7.04
N GLU A 214 24.34 0.82 5.94
CA GLU A 214 23.55 0.92 4.70
C GLU A 214 23.32 -0.46 4.04
N MET A 215 24.31 -1.35 4.08
CA MET A 215 24.15 -2.71 3.57
C MET A 215 23.06 -3.49 4.34
N PHE A 216 22.97 -3.31 5.65
CA PHE A 216 21.94 -3.94 6.49
C PHE A 216 20.55 -3.28 6.34
N LEU A 217 20.44 -2.10 5.72
CA LEU A 217 19.13 -1.55 5.32
C LEU A 217 18.55 -2.28 4.10
N ILE A 218 19.41 -2.79 3.22
CA ILE A 218 19.02 -3.51 1.99
C ILE A 218 18.73 -4.99 2.30
N ILE A 219 19.58 -5.64 3.09
CA ILE A 219 19.47 -7.06 3.42
C ILE A 219 18.77 -7.21 4.78
N PRO A 220 17.48 -7.60 4.82
CA PRO A 220 16.79 -7.76 6.08
C PRO A 220 17.23 -9.03 6.82
N GLU A 221 17.17 -8.99 8.15
CA GLU A 221 17.39 -10.16 9.01
C GLU A 221 16.35 -11.28 8.75
N SER A 222 15.13 -10.90 8.34
CA SER A 222 14.04 -11.84 8.04
C SER A 222 13.04 -11.22 7.07
N PHE A 223 12.51 -12.06 6.18
CA PHE A 223 11.46 -11.69 5.22
C PHE A 223 10.24 -11.06 5.90
N PHE A 224 9.73 -11.71 6.96
CA PHE A 224 8.55 -11.23 7.67
C PHE A 224 8.83 -10.01 8.54
N LYS A 225 10.06 -9.87 9.05
CA LYS A 225 10.45 -8.67 9.80
C LYS A 225 10.44 -7.43 8.90
N ALA A 226 10.96 -7.55 7.67
CA ALA A 226 10.89 -6.48 6.68
C ALA A 226 9.44 -6.08 6.33
N ALA A 227 8.55 -7.07 6.22
CA ALA A 227 7.12 -6.85 6.01
C ALA A 227 6.45 -6.10 7.17
N VAL A 228 6.71 -6.51 8.41
CA VAL A 228 6.12 -5.88 9.60
C VAL A 228 6.63 -4.45 9.79
N GLU A 229 7.92 -4.22 9.57
CA GLU A 229 8.55 -2.91 9.71
C GLU A 229 8.28 -1.98 8.51
N ASN A 230 7.57 -2.44 7.48
CA ASN A 230 7.28 -1.70 6.25
C ASN A 230 8.55 -1.17 5.55
N LYS A 231 9.66 -1.92 5.62
CA LYS A 231 10.91 -1.56 4.95
C LYS A 231 10.82 -1.90 3.47
N VAL A 232 10.31 -0.96 2.66
CA VAL A 232 10.03 -1.16 1.23
C VAL A 232 11.27 -1.67 0.48
N LEU A 233 12.44 -1.05 0.68
CA LEU A 233 13.69 -1.45 0.02
C LEU A 233 14.07 -2.92 0.31
N ALA A 234 13.95 -3.34 1.57
CA ALA A 234 14.21 -4.71 1.98
C ALA A 234 13.19 -5.70 1.39
N ILE A 235 11.91 -5.31 1.30
CA ILE A 235 10.86 -6.10 0.64
C ILE A 235 11.18 -6.28 -0.86
N VAL A 236 11.65 -5.23 -1.53
CA VAL A 236 12.08 -5.29 -2.93
C VAL A 236 13.23 -6.28 -3.09
N PHE A 237 14.26 -6.20 -2.23
CA PHE A 237 15.38 -7.15 -2.23
C PHE A 237 14.90 -8.60 -2.06
N CYS A 238 14.03 -8.86 -1.08
CA CYS A 238 13.44 -10.17 -0.86
C CYS A 238 12.63 -10.67 -2.07
N ALA A 239 11.84 -9.81 -2.70
CA ALA A 239 11.06 -10.15 -3.89
C ALA A 239 11.96 -10.51 -5.08
N VAL A 240 13.07 -9.78 -5.27
CA VAL A 240 14.07 -10.07 -6.31
C VAL A 240 14.72 -11.44 -6.05
N MET A 241 15.18 -11.70 -4.83
CA MET A 241 15.78 -12.99 -4.47
C MET A 241 14.81 -14.16 -4.62
N PHE A 242 13.56 -13.97 -4.20
CA PHE A 242 12.49 -14.96 -4.38
C PHE A 242 12.21 -15.23 -5.86
N SER A 243 12.18 -14.18 -6.68
CA SER A 243 12.00 -14.31 -8.14
C SER A 243 13.14 -15.08 -8.80
N CYS A 244 14.39 -14.78 -8.42
CA CYS A 244 15.57 -15.51 -8.90
C CYS A 244 15.51 -17.00 -8.52
N ALA A 245 15.06 -17.33 -7.31
CA ALA A 245 14.86 -18.71 -6.88
C ALA A 245 13.74 -19.40 -7.67
N MET A 246 12.61 -18.73 -7.91
CA MET A 246 11.51 -19.24 -8.74
C MET A 246 11.93 -19.56 -10.17
N MET A 247 12.85 -18.79 -10.74
CA MET A 247 13.37 -19.05 -12.09
C MET A 247 14.24 -20.31 -12.17
N LYS A 248 14.87 -20.70 -11.05
CA LYS A 248 15.66 -21.94 -10.93
C LYS A 248 14.83 -23.15 -10.48
N ALA A 249 13.63 -22.92 -9.96
CA ALA A 249 12.72 -23.97 -9.52
C ALA A 249 12.14 -24.76 -10.70
N ASP A 250 11.50 -25.90 -10.40
CA ASP A 250 10.82 -26.70 -11.41
C ASP A 250 9.66 -25.92 -12.06
N LYS A 251 9.34 -26.27 -13.32
CA LYS A 251 8.33 -25.57 -14.11
C LYS A 251 6.95 -25.55 -13.44
N LYS A 252 6.60 -26.59 -12.67
CA LYS A 252 5.30 -26.70 -11.99
C LYS A 252 5.24 -25.73 -10.81
N SER A 253 6.24 -25.75 -9.93
CA SER A 253 6.32 -24.84 -8.78
C SER A 253 6.37 -23.38 -9.23
N LYS A 254 7.14 -23.06 -10.27
CA LYS A 254 7.18 -21.71 -10.86
C LYS A 254 5.80 -21.27 -11.34
N LYS A 255 5.09 -22.11 -12.09
CA LYS A 255 3.76 -21.79 -12.63
C LYS A 255 2.74 -21.53 -11.52
N VAL A 256 2.66 -22.43 -10.55
CA VAL A 256 1.72 -22.29 -9.40
C VAL A 256 2.00 -21.00 -8.64
N MET A 257 3.27 -20.70 -8.36
CA MET A 257 3.62 -19.52 -7.59
C MET A 257 3.40 -18.22 -8.38
N LEU A 258 3.56 -18.24 -9.71
CA LEU A 258 3.16 -17.11 -10.56
C LEU A 258 1.65 -16.87 -10.52
N GLU A 259 0.83 -17.92 -10.67
CA GLU A 259 -0.64 -17.81 -10.61
C GLU A 259 -1.13 -17.25 -9.27
N ILE A 260 -0.53 -17.68 -8.15
CA ILE A 260 -0.81 -17.14 -6.81
C ILE A 260 -0.48 -15.65 -6.74
N ASN A 261 0.70 -15.24 -7.21
CA ASN A 261 1.11 -13.84 -7.16
C ASN A 261 0.23 -12.97 -8.08
N GLU A 262 -0.15 -13.47 -9.27
CA GLU A 262 -1.08 -12.77 -10.16
C GLU A 262 -2.46 -12.58 -9.52
N ALA A 263 -3.02 -13.63 -8.92
CA ALA A 263 -4.27 -13.55 -8.20
C ALA A 263 -4.18 -12.56 -7.02
N LEU A 264 -3.10 -12.63 -6.23
CA LEU A 264 -2.85 -11.72 -5.12
C LEU A 264 -2.77 -10.26 -5.59
N SER A 265 -2.01 -9.98 -6.64
CA SER A 265 -1.87 -8.64 -7.21
C SER A 265 -3.22 -8.08 -7.67
N GLN A 266 -4.03 -8.87 -8.37
CA GLN A 266 -5.37 -8.46 -8.81
C GLN A 266 -6.31 -8.12 -7.64
N VAL A 267 -6.29 -8.94 -6.58
CA VAL A 267 -7.06 -8.67 -5.35
C VAL A 267 -6.55 -7.42 -4.65
N MET A 268 -5.24 -7.22 -4.55
CA MET A 268 -4.64 -6.02 -3.95
C MET A 268 -4.99 -4.75 -4.74
N PHE A 269 -5.05 -4.79 -6.07
CA PHE A 269 -5.56 -3.64 -6.85
C PHE A 269 -7.01 -3.30 -6.51
N LYS A 270 -7.89 -4.29 -6.35
CA LYS A 270 -9.27 -4.04 -5.87
C LYS A 270 -9.30 -3.49 -4.45
N PHE A 271 -8.38 -3.92 -3.60
CA PHE A 271 -8.20 -3.38 -2.25
C PHE A 271 -7.82 -1.89 -2.30
N VAL A 272 -6.89 -1.49 -3.17
CA VAL A 272 -6.54 -0.07 -3.39
C VAL A 272 -7.80 0.74 -3.69
N GLY A 273 -8.62 0.31 -4.65
CA GLY A 273 -9.87 0.98 -4.99
C GLY A 273 -10.83 1.14 -3.81
N LEU A 274 -10.90 0.16 -2.90
CA LEU A 274 -11.73 0.24 -1.70
C LEU A 274 -11.21 1.31 -0.72
N VAL A 275 -9.90 1.31 -0.44
CA VAL A 275 -9.28 2.30 0.46
C VAL A 275 -9.34 3.71 -0.14
N MET A 276 -9.28 3.84 -1.47
CA MET A 276 -9.39 5.14 -2.13
C MET A 276 -10.74 5.82 -1.96
N ASN A 277 -11.82 5.08 -1.73
CA ASN A 277 -13.11 5.67 -1.39
C ASN A 277 -13.08 6.41 -0.03
N TYR A 278 -12.16 6.03 0.86
CA TYR A 278 -11.94 6.67 2.15
C TYR A 278 -10.96 7.85 2.06
N ALA A 279 -10.19 7.96 0.96
CA ALA A 279 -9.13 8.96 0.80
C ALA A 279 -9.56 10.40 1.05
N PRO A 280 -10.72 10.90 0.57
CA PRO A 280 -11.12 12.29 0.83
C PRO A 280 -11.21 12.59 2.33
N ILE A 281 -11.75 11.67 3.13
CA ILE A 281 -11.92 11.83 4.57
C ILE A 281 -10.55 11.85 5.26
N GLY A 282 -9.69 10.87 4.94
CA GLY A 282 -8.35 10.77 5.52
C GLY A 282 -7.47 11.98 5.20
N ILE A 283 -7.48 12.43 3.94
CA ILE A 283 -6.71 13.58 3.46
C ILE A 283 -7.19 14.88 4.13
N GLY A 284 -8.50 15.11 4.17
CA GLY A 284 -9.07 16.29 4.83
C GLY A 284 -8.71 16.35 6.32
N ALA A 285 -8.76 15.21 7.01
CA ALA A 285 -8.38 15.10 8.41
C ALA A 285 -6.88 15.33 8.65
N ALA A 286 -6.01 14.76 7.81
CA ALA A 286 -4.56 14.93 7.91
C ALA A 286 -4.13 16.40 7.72
N LEU A 287 -4.71 17.09 6.73
CA LEU A 287 -4.45 18.51 6.50
C LEU A 287 -5.01 19.39 7.62
N ALA A 288 -6.21 19.09 8.12
CA ALA A 288 -6.78 19.82 9.25
C ALA A 288 -5.93 19.72 10.51
N ALA A 289 -5.40 18.52 10.81
CA ALA A 289 -4.49 18.30 11.93
C ALA A 289 -3.18 19.06 11.76
N THR A 290 -2.59 19.02 10.55
CA THR A 290 -1.32 19.70 10.25
C THR A 290 -1.46 21.22 10.37
N VAL A 291 -2.53 21.79 9.81
CA VAL A 291 -2.81 23.23 9.88
C VAL A 291 -3.20 23.65 11.29
N GLY A 292 -3.99 22.83 12.01
CA GLY A 292 -4.39 23.10 13.40
C GLY A 292 -3.26 23.00 14.42
N ALA A 293 -2.23 22.18 14.14
CA ALA A 293 -1.05 22.05 15.00
C ALA A 293 -0.02 23.15 14.78
N ASN A 294 0.33 23.43 13.52
CA ASN A 294 1.40 24.37 13.17
C ASN A 294 0.91 25.82 13.03
N GLY A 295 -0.40 26.03 12.88
CA GLY A 295 -0.98 27.34 12.65
C GLY A 295 -0.63 27.94 11.29
N ILE A 296 -1.42 28.92 10.84
CA ILE A 296 -1.20 29.57 9.54
C ILE A 296 -0.03 30.58 9.57
N SER A 297 0.38 31.01 10.76
CA SER A 297 1.48 31.97 10.96
C SER A 297 2.85 31.35 10.75
N VAL A 298 3.06 30.08 11.14
CA VAL A 298 4.28 29.33 10.80
C VAL A 298 4.36 29.12 9.29
N LEU A 299 3.22 28.85 8.63
CA LEU A 299 3.15 28.74 7.18
C LEU A 299 3.51 30.05 6.47
N ALA A 300 3.18 31.21 7.06
CA ALA A 300 3.56 32.52 6.54
C ALA A 300 5.06 32.81 6.73
N ASN A 301 5.64 32.49 7.90
CA ASN A 301 7.09 32.69 8.17
C ASN A 301 7.97 31.74 7.34
N LEU A 302 7.52 30.50 7.11
CA LEU A 302 8.16 29.57 6.19
C LEU A 302 7.75 29.80 4.73
N GLY A 303 6.86 30.76 4.45
CA GLY A 303 6.27 30.96 3.13
C GLY A 303 7.33 31.22 2.05
N LYS A 304 8.43 31.90 2.39
CA LYS A 304 9.55 32.12 1.46
C LYS A 304 10.31 30.82 1.14
N LEU A 305 10.50 29.95 2.13
CA LEU A 305 11.12 28.64 1.95
C LEU A 305 10.21 27.71 1.15
N ILE A 306 8.94 27.64 1.52
CA ILE A 306 7.91 26.83 0.84
C ILE A 306 7.74 27.29 -0.61
N GLY A 307 7.69 28.61 -0.85
CA GLY A 307 7.63 29.19 -2.20
C GLY A 307 8.86 28.84 -3.03
N CYS A 308 10.06 28.88 -2.44
CA CYS A 308 11.30 28.44 -3.10
C CYS A 308 11.24 26.98 -3.52
N VAL A 309 10.75 26.10 -2.64
CA VAL A 309 10.59 24.66 -2.94
C VAL A 309 9.61 24.45 -4.09
N TYR A 310 8.42 25.06 -4.03
CA TYR A 310 7.43 24.91 -5.11
C TYR A 310 7.91 25.49 -6.43
N ALA A 311 8.58 26.64 -6.42
CA ALA A 311 9.17 27.21 -7.62
C ALA A 311 10.22 26.26 -8.21
N SER A 312 11.08 25.66 -7.38
CA SER A 312 12.07 24.66 -7.80
C SER A 312 11.41 23.43 -8.41
N LEU A 313 10.34 22.92 -7.80
CA LEU A 313 9.57 21.78 -8.32
C LEU A 313 8.93 22.08 -9.69
N VAL A 314 8.34 23.27 -9.85
CA VAL A 314 7.74 23.68 -11.14
C VAL A 314 8.81 23.82 -12.22
N ILE A 315 9.96 24.43 -11.90
CA ILE A 315 11.08 24.54 -12.84
C ILE A 315 11.61 23.15 -13.20
N PHE A 316 11.78 22.26 -12.23
CA PHE A 316 12.20 20.88 -12.48
C PHE A 316 11.22 20.15 -13.42
N LEU A 317 9.91 20.29 -13.19
CA LEU A 317 8.90 19.69 -14.08
C LEU A 317 9.01 20.22 -15.52
N ILE A 318 9.15 21.53 -15.71
CA ILE A 318 9.16 22.15 -17.03
C ILE A 318 10.50 21.95 -17.76
N VAL A 319 11.63 22.05 -17.05
CA VAL A 319 12.97 22.04 -17.64
C VAL A 319 13.52 20.63 -17.79
N ILE A 320 13.11 19.69 -16.94
CA ILE A 320 13.66 18.33 -16.93
C ILE A 320 12.60 17.32 -17.34
N LEU A 321 11.49 17.23 -16.61
CA LEU A 321 10.51 16.16 -16.82
C LEU A 321 9.79 16.28 -18.17
N VAL A 322 9.35 17.48 -18.56
CA VAL A 322 8.63 17.72 -19.82
C VAL A 322 9.52 17.43 -21.05
N PRO A 323 10.77 17.90 -21.15
CA PRO A 323 11.65 17.55 -22.26
C PRO A 323 11.91 16.05 -22.37
N ILE A 324 12.13 15.36 -21.24
CA ILE A 324 12.27 13.89 -21.23
C ILE A 324 11.00 13.23 -21.80
N MET A 325 9.81 13.65 -21.38
CA MET A 325 8.56 13.12 -21.90
C MET A 325 8.38 13.38 -23.40
N LEU A 326 8.77 14.56 -23.89
CA LEU A 326 8.69 14.91 -25.31
C LEU A 326 9.65 14.07 -26.17
N VAL A 327 10.89 13.89 -25.72
CA VAL A 327 11.88 13.03 -26.41
C VAL A 327 11.41 11.58 -26.45
N CYS A 328 10.81 11.09 -25.36
CA CYS A 328 10.23 9.75 -25.27
C CYS A 328 8.87 9.62 -25.96
N ARG A 329 8.32 10.69 -26.56
CA ARG A 329 7.00 10.75 -27.20
C ARG A 329 5.83 10.32 -26.30
N ILE A 330 5.92 10.61 -25.00
CA ILE A 330 4.84 10.35 -24.04
C ILE A 330 3.83 11.50 -24.10
N PRO A 331 2.51 11.23 -24.14
CA PRO A 331 1.50 12.28 -24.15
C PRO A 331 1.48 13.02 -22.80
N VAL A 332 2.13 14.19 -22.74
CA VAL A 332 2.31 15.00 -21.52
C VAL A 332 1.00 15.23 -20.77
N ILE A 333 -0.03 15.68 -21.49
CA ILE A 333 -1.36 15.97 -20.89
C ILE A 333 -2.03 14.69 -20.39
N GLY A 334 -1.89 13.58 -21.13
CA GLY A 334 -2.42 12.28 -20.72
C GLY A 334 -1.75 11.76 -19.46
N PHE A 335 -0.43 11.90 -19.38
CA PHE A 335 0.38 11.49 -18.23
C PHE A 335 -0.02 12.26 -16.96
N PHE A 336 -0.05 13.59 -17.01
CA PHE A 336 -0.46 14.41 -15.85
C PHE A 336 -1.90 14.14 -15.41
N LYS A 337 -2.81 13.81 -16.33
CA LYS A 337 -4.17 13.37 -15.99
C LYS A 337 -4.18 12.01 -15.27
N ALA A 338 -3.32 11.07 -15.67
CA ALA A 338 -3.22 9.76 -15.04
C ALA A 338 -2.61 9.84 -13.62
N ILE A 339 -1.52 10.60 -13.44
CA ILE A 339 -0.84 10.73 -12.13
C ILE A 339 -1.47 11.74 -11.17
N GLY A 340 -2.47 12.51 -11.60
CA GLY A 340 -3.05 13.58 -10.79
C GLY A 340 -3.56 13.13 -9.42
N GLN A 341 -4.18 11.94 -9.35
CA GLN A 341 -4.65 11.38 -8.07
C GLN A 341 -3.51 10.92 -7.14
N PRO A 342 -2.55 10.07 -7.59
CA PRO A 342 -1.36 9.74 -6.80
C PRO A 342 -0.61 10.98 -6.32
N TRP A 343 -0.47 11.99 -7.17
CA TRP A 343 0.21 13.24 -6.84
C TRP A 343 -0.52 14.00 -5.73
N LEU A 344 -1.84 14.20 -5.84
CA LEU A 344 -2.63 14.86 -4.81
C LEU A 344 -2.56 14.11 -3.48
N LEU A 345 -2.60 12.78 -3.53
CA LEU A 345 -2.46 11.93 -2.36
C LEU A 345 -1.10 12.15 -1.69
N ALA A 346 0.00 11.97 -2.42
CA ALA A 346 1.37 12.17 -1.92
C ALA A 346 1.59 13.57 -1.34
N PHE A 347 1.06 14.59 -2.02
CA PHE A 347 1.13 15.99 -1.58
C PHE A 347 0.42 16.19 -0.24
N SER A 348 -0.78 15.62 -0.11
CA SER A 348 -1.62 15.84 1.07
C SER A 348 -1.21 15.03 2.30
N SER A 349 -0.64 13.85 2.09
CA SER A 349 -0.13 12.98 3.15
C SER A 349 1.32 13.25 3.53
N ALA A 350 2.02 14.05 2.72
CA ALA A 350 3.47 14.27 2.80
C ALA A 350 4.31 12.97 2.80
N SER A 351 3.79 11.89 2.21
CA SER A 351 4.45 10.58 2.16
C SER A 351 4.30 9.95 0.77
N SER A 352 5.43 9.72 0.10
CA SER A 352 5.47 9.02 -1.19
C SER A 352 4.95 7.58 -1.10
N GLU A 353 5.18 6.91 0.03
CA GLU A 353 4.74 5.53 0.31
C GLU A 353 3.21 5.42 0.25
N SER A 354 2.51 6.45 0.75
CA SER A 354 1.05 6.48 0.76
C SER A 354 0.44 6.57 -0.64
N ALA A 355 1.17 7.10 -1.62
CA ALA A 355 0.70 7.21 -2.99
C ALA A 355 1.13 6.03 -3.86
N LEU A 356 2.05 5.19 -3.39
CA LEU A 356 2.65 4.12 -4.16
C LEU A 356 1.59 3.16 -4.74
N PRO A 357 0.63 2.60 -3.97
CA PRO A 357 -0.35 1.67 -4.53
C PRO A 357 -1.23 2.30 -5.62
N LEU A 358 -1.51 3.60 -5.50
CA LEU A 358 -2.30 4.34 -6.48
C LEU A 358 -1.49 4.66 -7.73
N ALA A 359 -0.22 5.04 -7.57
CA ALA A 359 0.70 5.27 -8.68
C ALA A 359 0.82 4.01 -9.54
N PHE A 360 0.92 2.85 -8.89
CA PHE A 360 0.90 1.54 -9.51
C PHE A 360 -0.34 1.28 -10.38
N GLU A 361 -1.53 1.45 -9.80
CA GLU A 361 -2.79 1.23 -10.51
C GLU A 361 -2.93 2.19 -11.71
N ARG A 362 -2.62 3.49 -11.51
CA ARG A 362 -2.72 4.52 -12.56
C ARG A 362 -1.73 4.31 -13.69
N MET A 363 -0.52 3.86 -13.42
CA MET A 363 0.46 3.54 -14.47
C MET A 363 0.05 2.29 -15.26
N ARG A 364 -0.58 1.31 -14.62
CA ARG A 364 -1.16 0.16 -15.33
C ARG A 364 -2.31 0.58 -16.25
N GLU A 365 -3.24 1.40 -15.76
CA GLU A 365 -4.35 1.95 -16.57
C GLU A 365 -3.84 2.83 -17.73
N PHE A 366 -2.72 3.53 -17.53
CA PHE A 366 -2.05 4.32 -18.56
C PHE A 366 -1.44 3.45 -19.67
N GLY A 367 -1.27 2.14 -19.44
CA GLY A 367 -0.76 1.18 -20.42
C GLY A 367 0.64 0.64 -20.13
N CYS A 368 1.23 0.95 -18.98
CA CYS A 368 2.55 0.42 -18.61
C CYS A 368 2.46 -1.07 -18.22
N PRO A 369 3.34 -1.95 -18.75
CA PRO A 369 3.38 -3.36 -18.38
C PRO A 369 3.59 -3.55 -16.88
N ASN A 370 2.91 -4.53 -16.28
CA ASN A 370 3.03 -4.82 -14.84
C ASN A 370 4.47 -5.09 -14.41
N SER A 371 5.28 -5.69 -15.28
CA SER A 371 6.69 -5.96 -14.99
C SER A 371 7.53 -4.69 -14.85
N LEU A 372 7.31 -3.73 -15.73
CA LEU A 372 8.02 -2.45 -15.71
C LEU A 372 7.55 -1.61 -14.53
N THR A 373 6.24 -1.47 -14.36
CA THR A 373 5.64 -0.70 -13.26
C THR A 373 6.04 -1.29 -11.91
N GLY A 374 5.94 -2.62 -11.80
CA GLY A 374 6.38 -3.46 -10.66
C GLY A 374 7.78 -3.16 -10.20
N PHE A 375 8.67 -3.10 -11.18
CA PHE A 375 10.08 -2.96 -10.94
C PHE A 375 10.50 -1.52 -10.72
N VAL A 376 9.93 -0.53 -11.42
CA VAL A 376 10.46 0.84 -11.42
C VAL A 376 9.87 1.72 -10.31
N ILE A 377 8.59 1.55 -9.96
CA ILE A 377 7.90 2.44 -9.01
C ILE A 377 8.34 2.27 -7.53
N PRO A 378 8.67 1.07 -7.02
CA PRO A 378 9.07 0.90 -5.62
C PRO A 378 10.48 1.38 -5.29
N TRP A 379 11.32 1.57 -6.31
CA TRP A 379 12.66 2.14 -6.17
C TRP A 379 12.54 3.64 -6.01
#